data_AF-A0A433QQR8-F1
#
_entry.id   AF-A0A433QQR8-F1
#
_cell.length_a   1.000
_cell.length_b   1.000
_cell.length_c   1.000
_cell.angle_alpha   90.00
_cell.angle_beta   90.00
_cell.angle_gamma   90.00
#
_symmetry.space_group_name_H-M   'P 1'
#
loop_
_entity.id
_entity.type
_entity.pdbx_description
1 polymer ?
#
loop_
_entity_poly.entity_id
_entity_poly.type
_entity_poly.pdbx_seq_one_letter_code
_entity_poly.pdbx_strand_id
1 'polypeptide(L)'
;LFPVHANASDFVQRTIRQVIKGLIKSIGPQSPKLLNIIRNFPPGGDRLVIRILVVLTDTGRCCFELVVMRSAWFGCVEEYGVFVRLLFYSIDCFPSSFVAVRPSPELVKTVKAVFVERDLDAKFLIPIISGLTKDEIKQYLPRIVALLDGTPMQNQVVKRVFSRITTGVGNTSPPISSQDLLMALHDMEGIPPQKVVEAINVCFNMSEAFKSEIIAVVLQQLIDQPKIPGLSMMTVSQYASIDRRFIHHINIY
;
A
#
# COMPACT_ATOMS: atom_id res chain seq x y z
N LEU A 1 -14.42 16.63 17.95
CA LEU A 1 -13.95 15.25 17.74
C LEU A 1 -12.42 15.14 17.74
N PHE A 2 -11.71 15.84 16.86
CA PHE A 2 -10.24 15.74 16.78
C PHE A 2 -9.50 16.11 18.08
N PRO A 3 -9.85 17.19 18.82
CA PRO A 3 -9.18 17.49 20.09
C PRO A 3 -9.40 16.41 21.16
N VAL A 4 -10.58 15.79 21.16
CA VAL A 4 -10.92 14.68 22.06
C VAL A 4 -10.15 13.43 21.67
N HIS A 5 -10.01 13.15 20.37
CA HIS A 5 -9.24 12.01 19.88
C HIS A 5 -7.74 12.16 20.17
N ALA A 6 -7.16 13.33 19.94
CA ALA A 6 -5.72 13.57 20.15
C ALA A 6 -5.28 13.42 21.62
N ASN A 7 -6.12 13.86 22.57
CA ASN A 7 -5.80 13.86 23.99
C ASN A 7 -6.32 12.63 24.76
N ALA A 8 -7.02 11.72 24.09
CA ALA A 8 -7.60 10.53 24.71
C ALA A 8 -6.60 9.38 24.84
N SER A 9 -6.83 8.48 25.79
CA SER A 9 -6.07 7.24 25.94
C SER A 9 -6.21 6.33 24.71
N ASP A 10 -5.22 5.47 24.46
CA ASP A 10 -5.22 4.55 23.31
C ASP A 10 -6.51 3.73 23.18
N PHE A 11 -7.06 3.30 24.31
CA PHE A 11 -8.33 2.58 24.37
C PHE A 11 -9.48 3.43 23.82
N VAL A 12 -9.63 4.66 24.32
CA VAL A 12 -10.69 5.58 23.88
C VAL A 12 -10.51 5.97 22.41
N GLN A 13 -9.28 6.20 21.97
CA GLN A 13 -9.00 6.47 20.56
C GLN A 13 -9.42 5.31 19.65
N ARG A 14 -9.22 4.05 20.09
CA ARG A 14 -9.65 2.85 19.35
C ARG A 14 -11.18 2.78 19.27
N THR A 15 -11.86 3.00 20.39
CA THR A 15 -13.34 3.01 20.44
C THR A 15 -13.93 4.09 19.54
N ILE A 16 -13.38 5.31 19.57
CA ILE A 16 -13.80 6.40 18.67
C ILE A 16 -13.66 5.97 17.21
N ARG A 17 -12.53 5.35 16.83
CA ARG A 17 -12.30 4.86 15.46
C ARG A 17 -13.27 3.73 15.03
N GLN A 18 -13.77 2.94 15.96
CA GLN A 18 -14.76 1.90 15.67
C GLN A 18 -16.17 2.50 15.49
N VAL A 19 -16.58 3.37 16.40
CA VAL A 19 -17.93 3.99 16.40
C VAL A 19 -18.11 4.91 15.18
N ILE A 20 -17.09 5.69 14.83
CA ILE A 20 -17.19 6.65 13.72
C ILE A 20 -17.39 5.99 12.36
N LYS A 21 -17.05 4.69 12.22
CA LYS A 21 -17.17 3.97 10.95
C LYS A 21 -18.61 3.98 10.41
N GLY A 22 -19.59 3.71 11.27
CA GLY A 22 -21.01 3.69 10.88
C GLY A 22 -21.46 5.07 10.39
N LEU A 23 -21.03 6.12 11.09
CA LEU A 23 -21.33 7.51 10.73
C LEU A 23 -20.71 7.91 9.39
N ILE A 24 -19.43 7.60 9.16
CA ILE A 24 -18.73 7.94 7.91
C ILE A 24 -19.39 7.25 6.72
N LYS A 25 -19.75 5.97 6.84
CA LYS A 25 -20.44 5.24 5.77
C LYS A 25 -21.82 5.83 5.48
N SER A 26 -22.55 6.30 6.51
CA SER A 26 -23.84 6.95 6.33
C SER A 26 -23.76 8.36 5.73
N ILE A 27 -22.68 9.10 6.00
CA ILE A 27 -22.44 10.44 5.44
C ILE A 27 -22.03 10.36 3.96
N GLY A 28 -21.25 9.35 3.60
CA GLY A 28 -20.78 9.11 2.24
C GLY A 28 -19.57 9.98 1.82
N PRO A 29 -18.86 9.58 0.74
CA PRO A 29 -17.59 10.17 0.32
C PRO A 29 -17.69 11.54 -0.36
N GLN A 30 -18.88 11.96 -0.79
CA GLN A 30 -19.13 13.25 -1.46
C GLN A 30 -19.65 14.33 -0.51
N SER A 31 -19.75 14.05 0.79
CA SER A 31 -20.26 15.04 1.73
C SER A 31 -19.30 16.22 1.85
N PRO A 32 -19.74 17.47 1.56
CA PRO A 32 -18.87 18.64 1.62
C PRO A 32 -18.37 18.89 3.05
N LYS A 33 -19.16 18.52 4.07
CA LYS A 33 -18.73 18.59 5.48
C LYS A 33 -17.56 17.67 5.76
N LEU A 34 -17.57 16.46 5.19
CA LEU A 34 -16.51 15.47 5.40
C LEU A 34 -15.23 15.85 4.65
N LEU A 35 -15.36 16.35 3.42
CA LEU A 35 -14.23 16.88 2.66
C LEU A 35 -13.59 18.08 3.37
N ASN A 36 -14.39 18.97 3.96
CA ASN A 36 -13.88 20.09 4.74
C ASN A 36 -13.12 19.63 6.00
N ILE A 37 -13.58 18.56 6.66
CA ILE A 37 -12.88 17.94 7.78
C ILE A 37 -11.52 17.36 7.35
N ILE A 38 -11.47 16.68 6.20
CA ILE A 38 -10.23 16.13 5.63
C ILE A 38 -9.27 17.26 5.24
N ARG A 39 -9.78 18.42 4.83
CA ARG A 39 -8.96 19.59 4.50
C ARG A 39 -8.38 20.27 5.73
N ASN A 40 -9.20 20.48 6.75
CA ASN A 40 -8.90 21.36 7.87
C ASN A 40 -8.77 20.61 9.21
N PHE A 41 -8.14 19.43 9.23
CA PHE A 41 -7.89 18.69 10.47
C PHE A 41 -6.71 19.28 11.27
N PRO A 42 -6.80 19.37 12.61
CA PRO A 42 -5.72 19.88 13.45
C PRO A 42 -4.52 18.90 13.51
N PRO A 43 -3.33 19.36 13.92
CA PRO A 43 -2.17 18.48 14.13
C PRO A 43 -2.50 17.35 15.11
N GLY A 44 -1.98 16.14 14.84
CA GLY A 44 -2.31 14.93 15.60
C GLY A 44 -3.59 14.22 15.14
N GLY A 45 -4.34 14.80 14.20
CA GLY A 45 -5.53 14.20 13.59
C GLY A 45 -5.22 13.12 12.53
N ASP A 46 -3.96 12.92 12.17
CA ASP A 46 -3.52 12.14 11.02
C ASP A 46 -4.06 10.71 11.01
N ARG A 47 -3.95 10.02 12.14
CA ARG A 47 -4.44 8.65 12.31
C ARG A 47 -5.96 8.54 12.13
N LEU A 48 -6.69 9.56 12.57
CA LEU A 48 -8.15 9.58 12.42
C LEU A 48 -8.54 9.88 10.97
N VAL A 49 -7.84 10.79 10.30
CA VAL A 49 -8.09 11.10 8.89
C VAL A 49 -7.76 9.92 7.99
N ILE A 50 -6.59 9.28 8.16
CA ILE A 50 -6.25 8.05 7.42
C ILE A 50 -7.34 7.00 7.61
N ARG A 51 -7.85 6.83 8.83
CA ARG A 51 -8.96 5.89 9.09
C ARG A 51 -10.25 6.31 8.36
N ILE A 52 -10.59 7.59 8.34
CA ILE A 52 -11.74 8.12 7.58
C ILE A 52 -11.58 7.80 6.09
N LEU A 53 -10.40 8.08 5.52
CA LEU A 53 -10.10 7.79 4.12
C LEU A 53 -10.27 6.30 3.83
N VAL A 54 -9.66 5.43 4.64
CA VAL A 54 -9.81 3.97 4.50
C VAL A 54 -11.29 3.56 4.52
N VAL A 55 -12.10 4.10 5.45
CA VAL A 55 -13.52 3.77 5.55
C VAL A 55 -14.32 4.26 4.34
N LEU A 56 -13.96 5.41 3.77
CA LEU A 56 -14.59 5.97 2.57
C LEU A 56 -14.24 5.21 1.29
N THR A 57 -13.04 4.64 1.23
CA THR A 57 -12.53 3.90 0.06
C THR A 57 -12.75 2.39 0.15
N ASP A 58 -13.38 1.91 1.23
CA ASP A 58 -13.65 0.50 1.51
C ASP A 58 -15.15 0.23 1.62
N THR A 59 -15.72 -0.38 0.57
CA THR A 59 -17.11 -0.87 0.60
C THR A 59 -17.22 -2.28 1.16
N GLY A 60 -16.11 -2.95 1.47
CA GLY A 60 -16.11 -4.23 2.16
C GLY A 60 -16.90 -4.13 3.46
N ARG A 61 -17.79 -5.12 3.68
CA ARG A 61 -18.29 -5.40 5.02
C ARG A 61 -17.03 -5.57 5.87
N CYS A 62 -16.84 -4.79 6.93
CA CYS A 62 -16.27 -5.50 8.08
C CYS A 62 -17.43 -6.38 8.46
N CYS A 63 -17.34 -7.66 8.08
CA CYS A 63 -18.18 -8.64 8.71
C CYS A 63 -18.10 -8.37 10.22
N PHE A 64 -19.26 -8.48 10.81
CA PHE A 64 -19.52 -8.72 12.21
C PHE A 64 -18.66 -9.90 12.70
N GLU A 65 -17.34 -9.75 12.78
CA GLU A 65 -16.44 -10.84 13.13
C GLU A 65 -15.35 -10.35 14.09
N LEU A 66 -15.78 -9.49 15.02
CA LEU A 66 -15.21 -9.47 16.35
C LEU A 66 -15.82 -10.56 17.27
N VAL A 67 -16.63 -11.49 16.74
CA VAL A 67 -17.25 -12.57 17.53
C VAL A 67 -16.95 -14.00 17.05
N VAL A 68 -16.53 -14.24 15.79
CA VAL A 68 -16.39 -15.63 15.26
C VAL A 68 -14.97 -16.01 14.81
N MET A 69 -13.95 -15.17 15.01
CA MET A 69 -12.56 -15.59 14.75
C MET A 69 -11.86 -16.16 16.00
N ARG A 70 -12.56 -17.00 16.79
CA ARG A 70 -11.96 -17.69 17.96
C ARG A 70 -11.34 -19.04 17.61
N SER A 71 -11.63 -19.60 16.44
CA SER A 71 -11.20 -20.94 16.02
C SER A 71 -10.15 -20.97 14.91
N ALA A 72 -10.06 -19.95 14.03
CA ALA A 72 -9.04 -19.91 12.97
C ALA A 72 -7.68 -19.35 13.43
N TRP A 73 -7.59 -18.84 14.67
CA TRP A 73 -6.39 -18.26 15.26
C TRP A 73 -5.51 -19.29 16.01
N PHE A 74 -5.82 -20.58 15.89
CA PHE A 74 -5.07 -21.67 16.52
C PHE A 74 -3.98 -22.29 15.63
N GLY A 75 -3.95 -21.97 14.33
CA GLY A 75 -3.03 -22.61 13.37
C GLY A 75 -1.67 -21.92 13.20
N CYS A 76 -1.37 -20.85 13.94
CA CYS A 76 -0.10 -20.13 13.86
C CYS A 76 0.51 -19.99 15.26
N VAL A 77 0.67 -21.13 15.94
CA VAL A 77 1.35 -21.26 17.22
C VAL A 77 2.32 -22.42 17.09
N GLU A 78 3.54 -22.16 16.61
CA GLU A 78 4.59 -23.16 16.81
C GLU A 78 6.05 -22.65 16.85
N GLU A 79 6.33 -21.35 17.07
CA GLU A 79 7.75 -20.97 17.19
C GLU A 79 8.17 -19.94 18.23
N TYR A 80 7.28 -19.26 18.96
CA TYR A 80 7.74 -18.35 20.03
C TYR A 80 6.86 -18.47 21.28
N GLY A 81 7.44 -19.08 22.31
CA GLY A 81 6.81 -19.32 23.60
C GLY A 81 6.43 -18.04 24.35
N VAL A 82 5.37 -18.18 25.14
CA VAL A 82 4.92 -17.32 26.24
C VAL A 82 4.19 -16.01 25.87
N PHE A 83 2.87 -16.15 25.70
CA PHE A 83 1.81 -15.36 26.35
C PHE A 83 2.01 -13.83 26.54
N VAL A 84 1.72 -13.04 25.49
CA VAL A 84 1.14 -11.69 25.64
C VAL A 84 -0.10 -11.59 24.76
N ARG A 85 -1.23 -11.86 25.40
CA ARG A 85 -2.60 -11.79 24.90
C ARG A 85 -3.00 -10.32 24.76
N LEU A 86 -3.58 -9.93 23.61
CA LEU A 86 -4.32 -8.68 23.33
C LEU A 86 -3.57 -7.37 22.94
N LEU A 87 -2.28 -7.38 22.57
CA LEU A 87 -1.55 -6.12 22.29
C LEU A 87 -1.25 -5.73 20.83
N PHE A 88 -1.74 -6.44 19.80
CA PHE A 88 -1.50 -6.00 18.42
C PHE A 88 -2.77 -6.05 17.56
N TYR A 89 -3.63 -5.05 17.73
CA TYR A 89 -4.54 -4.59 16.67
C TYR A 89 -4.36 -3.07 16.54
N SER A 90 -3.12 -2.67 16.21
CA SER A 90 -2.89 -1.41 15.52
C SER A 90 -3.53 -1.49 14.14
N ILE A 91 -3.62 -0.34 13.48
CA ILE A 91 -4.37 -0.04 12.24
C ILE A 91 -3.95 -0.93 11.03
N ASP A 92 -3.11 -1.95 11.24
CA ASP A 92 -2.29 -2.61 10.25
C ASP A 92 -2.76 -4.04 9.88
N CYS A 93 -3.70 -4.62 10.63
CA CYS A 93 -4.45 -5.80 10.20
C CYS A 93 -5.56 -5.39 9.22
N PHE A 94 -5.17 -5.20 7.97
CA PHE A 94 -6.12 -5.12 6.86
C PHE A 94 -6.47 -6.55 6.42
N PRO A 95 -7.75 -6.92 6.33
CA PRO A 95 -8.15 -8.25 5.90
C PRO A 95 -7.68 -8.54 4.46
N SER A 96 -7.27 -9.78 4.22
CA SER A 96 -6.64 -10.24 2.97
C SER A 96 -7.55 -10.17 1.73
N SER A 97 -8.87 -10.05 1.90
CA SER A 97 -9.85 -9.91 0.81
C SER A 97 -10.38 -8.47 0.72
N PHE A 98 -9.49 -7.55 0.36
CA PHE A 98 -9.83 -6.14 0.18
C PHE A 98 -10.43 -5.91 -1.22
N VAL A 99 -11.75 -5.77 -1.33
CA VAL A 99 -12.35 -5.20 -2.55
C VAL A 99 -12.19 -3.69 -2.44
N ALA A 100 -11.11 -3.16 -3.03
CA ALA A 100 -10.96 -1.71 -3.15
C ALA A 100 -12.16 -1.16 -3.93
N VAL A 101 -12.58 0.06 -3.64
CA VAL A 101 -13.47 0.81 -4.53
C VAL A 101 -12.72 2.02 -5.00
N ARG A 102 -12.93 2.40 -6.26
CA ARG A 102 -12.30 3.60 -6.80
C ARG A 102 -12.79 4.82 -5.99
N PRO A 103 -11.88 5.59 -5.37
CA PRO A 103 -12.28 6.77 -4.61
C PRO A 103 -12.95 7.80 -5.52
N SER A 104 -13.84 8.62 -4.96
CA SER A 104 -14.47 9.70 -5.72
C SER A 104 -13.41 10.72 -6.19
N PRO A 105 -13.54 11.29 -7.41
CA PRO A 105 -12.58 12.26 -7.94
C PRO A 105 -12.40 13.48 -7.02
N GLU A 106 -13.48 13.92 -6.38
CA GLU A 106 -13.45 15.04 -5.41
C GLU A 106 -12.65 14.72 -4.16
N LEU A 107 -12.76 13.48 -3.64
CA LEU A 107 -11.98 13.02 -2.51
C LEU A 107 -10.49 12.95 -2.87
N VAL A 108 -10.15 12.38 -4.04
CA VAL A 108 -8.77 12.32 -4.55
C VAL A 108 -8.20 13.73 -4.68
N LYS A 109 -8.93 14.65 -5.30
CA LYS A 109 -8.51 16.06 -5.46
C LYS A 109 -8.25 16.73 -4.11
N THR A 110 -9.15 16.54 -3.15
CA THR A 110 -9.02 17.15 -1.81
C THR A 110 -7.82 16.60 -1.06
N VAL A 111 -7.67 15.28 -1.00
CA VAL A 111 -6.54 14.65 -0.30
C VAL A 111 -5.21 15.03 -0.94
N LYS A 112 -5.13 15.06 -2.27
CA LYS A 112 -3.92 15.51 -2.99
C LYS A 112 -3.52 16.93 -2.64
N ALA A 113 -4.48 17.87 -2.62
CA ALA A 113 -4.20 19.26 -2.28
C ALA A 113 -3.59 19.35 -0.86
N VAL A 114 -4.22 18.70 0.11
CA VAL A 114 -3.76 18.71 1.51
C VAL A 114 -2.42 18.00 1.69
N PHE A 115 -2.20 16.91 0.95
CA PHE A 115 -0.96 16.14 0.98
C PHE A 115 0.25 17.00 0.58
N VAL A 116 0.11 17.78 -0.49
CA VAL A 116 1.17 18.68 -0.97
C VAL A 116 1.28 19.92 -0.07
N GLU A 117 0.16 20.56 0.27
CA GLU A 117 0.13 21.79 1.08
C GLU A 117 0.75 21.61 2.47
N ARG A 118 0.60 20.42 3.07
CA ARG A 118 1.03 20.14 4.46
C ARG A 118 2.17 19.14 4.58
N ASP A 119 2.73 18.70 3.45
CA ASP A 119 3.74 17.64 3.37
C ASP A 119 3.42 16.39 4.22
N LEU A 120 2.24 15.80 3.98
CA LEU A 120 1.77 14.67 4.77
C LEU A 120 2.52 13.36 4.46
N ASP A 121 2.49 12.42 5.40
CA ASP A 121 3.05 11.06 5.23
C ASP A 121 2.41 10.35 4.01
N ALA A 122 3.20 9.58 3.25
CA ALA A 122 2.73 8.77 2.11
C ALA A 122 1.57 7.82 2.46
N LYS A 123 1.39 7.48 3.74
CA LYS A 123 0.24 6.70 4.24
C LYS A 123 -1.12 7.31 3.89
N PHE A 124 -1.21 8.63 3.66
CA PHE A 124 -2.44 9.29 3.21
C PHE A 124 -2.80 8.99 1.75
N LEU A 125 -1.83 8.59 0.92
CA LEU A 125 -2.06 8.25 -0.48
C LEU A 125 -2.58 6.81 -0.65
N ILE A 126 -2.25 5.90 0.27
CA ILE A 126 -2.59 4.47 0.21
C ILE A 126 -4.10 4.22 0.00
N PRO A 127 -5.02 4.90 0.73
CA PRO A 127 -6.45 4.69 0.55
C PRO A 127 -6.96 5.15 -0.82
N ILE A 128 -6.34 6.19 -1.39
CA ILE A 128 -6.79 6.82 -2.64
C ILE A 128 -5.98 6.40 -3.88
N ILE A 129 -4.99 5.52 -3.71
CA ILE A 129 -3.98 5.22 -4.74
C ILE A 129 -4.60 4.74 -6.07
N SER A 130 -5.70 3.99 -6.02
CA SER A 130 -6.42 3.49 -7.20
C SER A 130 -7.19 4.58 -7.96
N GLY A 131 -7.33 5.77 -7.36
CA GLY A 131 -7.91 6.95 -8.00
C GLY A 131 -6.91 7.84 -8.71
N LEU A 132 -5.61 7.59 -8.53
CA LEU A 132 -4.54 8.38 -9.14
C LEU A 132 -4.28 7.95 -10.59
N THR A 133 -3.79 8.89 -11.38
CA THR A 133 -3.31 8.63 -12.74
C THR A 133 -1.93 7.98 -12.72
N LYS A 134 -1.52 7.38 -13.84
CA LYS A 134 -0.20 6.74 -14.00
C LYS A 134 0.95 7.70 -13.64
N ASP A 135 0.88 8.95 -14.10
CA ASP A 135 1.94 9.95 -13.89
C ASP A 135 2.00 10.39 -12.42
N GLU A 136 0.86 10.57 -11.77
CA GLU A 136 0.79 10.87 -10.34
C GLU A 136 1.32 9.71 -9.48
N ILE A 137 1.00 8.46 -9.86
CA ILE A 137 1.55 7.28 -9.17
C ILE A 137 3.07 7.31 -9.26
N LYS A 138 3.64 7.51 -10.46
CA LYS A 138 5.10 7.60 -10.64
C LYS A 138 5.71 8.75 -9.81
N GLN A 139 5.06 9.91 -9.77
CA GLN A 139 5.51 11.05 -8.99
C GLN A 139 5.57 10.76 -7.48
N TYR A 140 4.59 10.03 -6.94
CA TYR A 140 4.51 9.73 -5.50
C TYR A 140 5.15 8.39 -5.09
N LEU A 141 5.50 7.54 -6.06
CA LEU A 141 6.11 6.23 -5.83
C LEU A 141 7.36 6.28 -4.93
N PRO A 142 8.30 7.24 -5.08
CA PRO A 142 9.46 7.33 -4.19
C PRO A 142 9.07 7.53 -2.71
N ARG A 143 8.01 8.31 -2.44
CA ARG A 143 7.51 8.51 -1.06
C ARG A 143 6.90 7.25 -0.48
N ILE A 144 6.29 6.39 -1.32
CA ILE A 144 5.73 5.10 -0.89
C ILE A 144 6.85 4.10 -0.61
N VAL A 145 7.85 4.01 -1.48
CA VAL A 145 9.02 3.13 -1.28
C VAL A 145 9.85 3.56 -0.08
N ALA A 146 9.90 4.87 0.23
CA ALA A 146 10.54 5.37 1.43
C ALA A 146 9.92 4.86 2.74
N LEU A 147 8.67 4.32 2.72
CA LEU A 147 8.04 3.69 3.88
C LEU A 147 8.70 2.35 4.28
N LEU A 148 9.42 1.71 3.35
CA LEU A 148 10.12 0.46 3.61
C LEU A 148 11.26 0.66 4.62
N ASP A 149 11.39 -0.29 5.53
CA ASP A 149 12.35 -0.26 6.64
C ASP A 149 12.95 -1.64 6.95
N GLY A 150 12.81 -2.63 6.04
CA GLY A 150 13.23 -4.01 6.26
C GLY A 150 12.23 -4.85 7.06
N THR A 151 11.13 -4.29 7.57
CA THR A 151 10.16 -5.05 8.37
C THR A 151 9.12 -5.75 7.48
N PRO A 152 8.66 -6.97 7.86
CA PRO A 152 7.60 -7.66 7.11
C PRO A 152 6.28 -6.86 7.10
N MET A 153 6.07 -6.04 8.13
CA MET A 153 4.88 -5.22 8.29
C MET A 153 4.80 -4.11 7.24
N GLN A 154 5.89 -3.37 7.03
CA GLN A 154 5.94 -2.34 5.97
C GLN A 154 5.92 -2.97 4.58
N ASN A 155 6.57 -4.13 4.41
CA ASN A 155 6.50 -4.89 3.17
C ASN A 155 5.07 -5.26 2.79
N GLN A 156 4.24 -5.66 3.76
CA GLN A 156 2.81 -5.90 3.52
C GLN A 156 2.05 -4.63 3.14
N VAL A 157 2.37 -3.47 3.74
CA VAL A 157 1.74 -2.19 3.38
C VAL A 157 2.05 -1.83 1.93
N VAL A 158 3.31 -1.90 1.52
CA VAL A 158 3.73 -1.61 0.14
C VAL A 158 3.19 -2.64 -0.85
N LYS A 159 3.19 -3.94 -0.48
CA LYS A 159 2.57 -5.00 -1.29
C LYS A 159 1.11 -4.71 -1.62
N ARG A 160 0.33 -4.19 -0.66
CA ARG A 160 -1.08 -3.81 -0.90
C ARG A 160 -1.18 -2.63 -1.86
N VAL A 161 -0.30 -1.65 -1.75
CA VAL A 161 -0.27 -0.51 -2.67
C VAL A 161 0.01 -1.00 -4.09
N PHE A 162 1.07 -1.79 -4.26
CA PHE A 162 1.45 -2.36 -5.57
C PHE A 162 0.34 -3.21 -6.16
N SER A 163 -0.28 -4.07 -5.35
CA SER A 163 -1.44 -4.86 -5.80
C SER A 163 -2.56 -3.98 -6.32
N ARG A 164 -2.96 -2.93 -5.58
CA ARG A 164 -4.07 -2.05 -5.99
C ARG A 164 -3.80 -1.31 -7.28
N ILE A 165 -2.54 -0.97 -7.57
CA ILE A 165 -2.19 -0.22 -8.79
C ILE A 165 -1.95 -1.15 -9.98
N THR A 166 -1.62 -2.43 -9.79
CA THR A 166 -1.34 -3.38 -10.88
C THR A 166 -2.45 -4.36 -11.21
N THR A 167 -3.36 -4.69 -10.28
CA THR A 167 -4.44 -5.67 -10.55
C THR A 167 -5.78 -5.03 -10.90
N GLY A 168 -5.88 -3.69 -10.86
CA GLY A 168 -7.13 -2.98 -11.08
C GLY A 168 -8.14 -3.21 -9.95
N VAL A 169 -9.27 -2.52 -10.05
CA VAL A 169 -10.33 -2.57 -9.04
C VAL A 169 -11.65 -2.95 -9.72
N GLY A 170 -12.16 -4.16 -9.45
CA GLY A 170 -13.35 -4.68 -10.12
C GLY A 170 -13.11 -4.87 -11.63
N ASN A 171 -14.01 -4.33 -12.48
CA ASN A 171 -13.89 -4.41 -13.96
C ASN A 171 -13.03 -3.28 -14.57
N THR A 172 -12.33 -2.50 -13.74
CA THR A 172 -11.52 -1.39 -14.24
C THR A 172 -10.09 -1.84 -14.53
N SER A 173 -9.51 -1.30 -15.60
CA SER A 173 -8.11 -1.52 -15.93
C SER A 173 -7.20 -1.04 -14.79
N PRO A 174 -6.06 -1.70 -14.55
CA PRO A 174 -5.10 -1.27 -13.55
C PRO A 174 -4.57 0.14 -13.84
N PRO A 175 -4.40 1.00 -12.82
CA PRO A 175 -3.80 2.32 -12.97
C PRO A 175 -2.41 2.33 -13.61
N ILE A 176 -1.60 1.30 -13.38
CA ILE A 176 -0.27 1.12 -13.96
C ILE A 176 -0.04 -0.36 -14.29
N SER A 177 0.66 -0.66 -15.38
CA SER A 177 1.02 -2.05 -15.69
C SER A 177 2.13 -2.54 -14.75
N SER A 178 2.20 -3.86 -14.54
CA SER A 178 3.28 -4.48 -13.76
C SER A 178 4.67 -4.14 -14.33
N GLN A 179 4.80 -4.12 -15.65
CA GLN A 179 6.03 -3.74 -16.35
C GLN A 179 6.40 -2.27 -16.07
N ASP A 180 5.45 -1.35 -16.26
CA ASP A 180 5.67 0.08 -15.99
C ASP A 180 6.05 0.35 -14.54
N LEU A 181 5.50 -0.41 -13.58
CA LEU A 181 5.83 -0.27 -12.17
C LEU A 181 7.26 -0.73 -11.90
N LEU A 182 7.69 -1.88 -12.43
CA LEU A 182 9.09 -2.32 -12.28
C LEU A 182 10.07 -1.34 -12.92
N MET A 183 9.79 -0.87 -14.14
CA MET A 183 10.62 0.16 -14.79
C MET A 183 10.68 1.43 -13.95
N ALA A 184 9.54 1.90 -13.45
CA ALA A 184 9.49 3.07 -12.58
C ALA A 184 10.29 2.90 -11.29
N LEU A 185 10.36 1.68 -10.72
CA LEU A 185 11.19 1.39 -9.55
C LEU A 185 12.68 1.47 -9.86
N HIS A 186 13.10 0.98 -11.03
CA HIS A 186 14.49 1.01 -11.48
C HIS A 186 14.98 2.41 -11.86
N ASP A 187 14.10 3.26 -12.35
CA ASP A 187 14.41 4.63 -12.77
C ASP A 187 14.44 5.64 -11.60
N MET A 188 14.13 5.23 -10.36
CA MET A 188 14.07 6.16 -9.22
C MET A 188 15.46 6.66 -8.80
N GLU A 189 15.57 7.97 -8.67
CA GLU A 189 16.75 8.64 -8.11
C GLU A 189 16.48 9.13 -6.67
N GLY A 190 17.53 9.24 -5.85
CA GLY A 190 17.43 9.80 -4.49
C GLY A 190 16.89 8.85 -3.42
N ILE A 191 16.54 7.60 -3.77
CA ILE A 191 16.15 6.56 -2.81
C ILE A 191 17.33 5.60 -2.58
N PRO A 192 17.61 5.18 -1.32
CA PRO A 192 18.65 4.20 -1.05
C PRO A 192 18.42 2.89 -1.83
N PRO A 193 19.46 2.32 -2.48
CA PRO A 193 19.30 1.14 -3.34
C PRO A 193 18.71 -0.06 -2.60
N GLN A 194 18.98 -0.17 -1.29
CA GLN A 194 18.43 -1.21 -0.42
C GLN A 194 16.89 -1.19 -0.40
N LYS A 195 16.26 -0.01 -0.35
CA LYS A 195 14.80 0.12 -0.37
C LYS A 195 14.22 -0.19 -1.75
N VAL A 196 14.94 0.16 -2.81
CA VAL A 196 14.54 -0.18 -4.18
C VAL A 196 14.55 -1.71 -4.36
N VAL A 197 15.61 -2.37 -3.91
CA VAL A 197 15.72 -3.84 -3.91
C VAL A 197 14.61 -4.48 -3.08
N GLU A 198 14.31 -3.94 -1.90
CA GLU A 198 13.21 -4.42 -1.07
C GLU A 198 11.85 -4.27 -1.78
N ALA A 199 11.60 -3.14 -2.45
CA ALA A 199 10.38 -2.93 -3.23
C ALA A 199 10.27 -3.91 -4.41
N ILE A 200 11.38 -4.18 -5.11
CA ILE A 200 11.42 -5.17 -6.21
C ILE A 200 11.12 -6.57 -5.66
N ASN A 201 11.69 -6.94 -4.51
CA ASN A 201 11.40 -8.21 -3.85
C ASN A 201 9.92 -8.31 -3.45
N VAL A 202 9.28 -7.21 -3.05
CA VAL A 202 7.84 -7.17 -2.81
C VAL A 202 7.06 -7.47 -4.10
N CYS A 203 7.45 -6.90 -5.24
CA CYS A 203 6.85 -7.20 -6.54
C CYS A 203 7.02 -8.67 -6.93
N PHE A 204 8.21 -9.25 -6.78
CA PHE A 204 8.47 -10.66 -7.11
C PHE A 204 7.68 -11.64 -6.23
N ASN A 205 7.34 -11.25 -5.00
CA ASN A 205 6.47 -12.01 -4.10
C ASN A 205 4.96 -11.82 -4.39
N MET A 206 4.59 -11.19 -5.51
CA MET A 206 3.21 -11.01 -5.99
C MET A 206 2.99 -11.75 -7.32
N SER A 207 3.05 -13.08 -7.29
CA SER A 207 3.03 -13.95 -8.48
C SER A 207 1.80 -13.78 -9.39
N GLU A 208 0.66 -13.30 -8.89
CA GLU A 208 -0.51 -13.03 -9.72
C GLU A 208 -0.32 -11.84 -10.67
N ALA A 209 0.43 -10.82 -10.24
CA ALA A 209 0.67 -9.61 -11.02
C ALA A 209 2.03 -9.60 -11.73
N PHE A 210 3.02 -10.34 -11.20
CA PHE A 210 4.41 -10.38 -11.67
C PHE A 210 4.82 -11.80 -12.03
N LYS A 211 4.31 -12.30 -13.16
CA LYS A 211 4.70 -13.60 -13.72
C LYS A 211 6.11 -13.54 -14.31
N SER A 212 6.75 -14.71 -14.42
CA SER A 212 8.09 -14.87 -15.02
C SER A 212 8.22 -14.24 -16.40
N GLU A 213 7.18 -14.30 -17.22
CA GLU A 213 7.16 -13.68 -18.56
C GLU A 213 7.30 -12.15 -18.51
N ILE A 214 6.62 -11.49 -17.57
CA ILE A 214 6.68 -10.03 -17.39
C ILE A 214 8.07 -9.62 -16.88
N ILE A 215 8.60 -10.37 -15.92
CA ILE A 215 9.91 -10.09 -15.33
C ILE A 215 11.00 -10.25 -16.39
N ALA A 216 10.95 -11.30 -17.22
CA ALA A 216 11.90 -11.51 -18.31
C ALA A 216 11.91 -10.33 -19.30
N VAL A 217 10.74 -9.83 -19.71
CA VAL A 217 10.63 -8.66 -20.61
C VAL A 217 11.25 -7.41 -19.97
N VAL A 218 10.96 -7.16 -18.70
CA VAL A 218 11.54 -6.02 -17.97
C VAL A 218 13.06 -6.13 -17.89
N LEU A 219 13.58 -7.31 -17.56
CA LEU A 219 15.03 -7.54 -17.46
C LEU A 219 15.73 -7.30 -18.80
N GLN A 220 15.14 -7.77 -19.91
CA GLN A 220 15.66 -7.49 -21.24
C GLN A 220 15.71 -5.98 -21.51
N GLN A 221 14.62 -5.26 -21.21
CA GLN A 221 14.57 -3.81 -21.38
C GLN A 221 15.59 -3.05 -20.51
N LEU A 222 15.87 -3.55 -19.30
CA LEU A 222 16.88 -2.96 -18.41
C LEU A 222 18.31 -3.20 -18.90
N ILE A 223 18.58 -4.35 -19.55
CA ILE A 223 19.89 -4.66 -20.14
C ILE A 223 20.15 -3.74 -21.34
N ASP A 224 19.12 -3.44 -22.13
CA ASP A 224 19.21 -2.57 -23.30
C ASP A 224 19.31 -1.07 -22.95
N GLN A 225 19.14 -0.69 -21.67
CA GLN A 225 19.34 0.71 -21.25
C GLN A 225 20.83 1.07 -21.18
N PRO A 226 21.26 2.22 -21.74
CA PRO A 226 22.66 2.65 -21.76
C PRO A 226 23.22 3.06 -20.39
N LYS A 227 22.39 3.01 -19.35
CA LYS A 227 22.76 3.24 -17.96
C LYS A 227 22.92 1.85 -17.34
N ILE A 228 24.14 1.44 -16.98
CA ILE A 228 24.34 0.23 -16.15
C ILE A 228 24.62 0.67 -14.70
N PRO A 229 23.59 1.05 -13.92
CA PRO A 229 23.73 1.18 -12.47
C PRO A 229 23.58 -0.20 -11.82
N GLY A 230 24.39 -0.48 -10.79
CA GLY A 230 24.48 -1.81 -10.15
C GLY A 230 23.18 -2.42 -9.60
N LEU A 231 22.07 -1.68 -9.53
CA LEU A 231 20.73 -2.19 -9.23
C LEU A 231 20.25 -3.19 -10.29
N SER A 232 20.55 -2.99 -11.57
CA SER A 232 20.17 -3.92 -12.63
C SER A 232 20.83 -5.30 -12.43
N MET A 233 22.12 -5.32 -12.09
CA MET A 233 22.84 -6.56 -11.76
C MET A 233 22.30 -7.25 -10.50
N MET A 234 21.93 -6.50 -9.45
CA MET A 234 21.31 -7.09 -8.25
C MET A 234 19.96 -7.74 -8.58
N THR A 235 19.15 -7.11 -9.41
CA THR A 235 17.84 -7.65 -9.80
C THR A 235 17.98 -8.86 -10.73
N VAL A 236 18.94 -8.85 -11.66
CA VAL A 236 19.28 -10.04 -12.49
C VAL A 236 19.74 -11.19 -11.60
N SER A 237 20.62 -10.94 -10.61
CA SER A 237 21.11 -11.97 -9.69
C SER A 237 19.98 -12.54 -8.81
N GLN A 238 19.06 -11.69 -8.33
CA GLN A 238 17.91 -12.11 -7.54
C GLN A 238 16.94 -12.94 -8.37
N TYR A 239 16.63 -12.51 -9.60
CA TYR A 239 15.73 -13.26 -10.46
C TYR A 239 16.33 -14.61 -10.90
N ALA A 240 17.62 -14.65 -11.22
CA ALA A 240 18.33 -15.90 -11.54
C ALA A 240 18.33 -16.92 -10.38
N SER A 241 18.24 -16.44 -9.12
CA SER A 241 18.09 -17.31 -7.95
C SER A 241 16.69 -17.89 -7.79
N ILE A 242 15.67 -17.19 -8.32
CA ILE A 242 14.26 -17.58 -8.29
C ILE A 242 13.92 -18.50 -9.47
N ASP A 243 14.47 -18.25 -10.67
CA ASP A 243 14.28 -19.07 -11.86
C ASP A 243 15.61 -19.49 -12.50
N ARG A 244 16.02 -20.75 -12.26
CA ARG A 244 17.24 -21.35 -12.86
C ARG A 244 17.21 -21.42 -14.39
N ARG A 245 16.03 -21.37 -15.03
CA ARG A 245 15.92 -21.46 -16.50
C ARG A 245 16.21 -20.13 -17.19
N PHE A 246 16.15 -19.01 -16.46
CA PHE A 246 16.43 -17.69 -17.01
C PHE A 246 17.89 -17.52 -17.46
N ILE A 247 18.83 -18.19 -16.79
CA ILE A 247 20.26 -18.17 -17.17
C ILE A 247 20.46 -18.70 -18.61
N HIS A 248 19.66 -19.68 -19.03
CA HIS A 248 19.73 -20.20 -20.41
C HIS A 248 19.18 -19.25 -21.46
N HIS A 249 18.30 -18.31 -21.09
CA HIS A 249 17.72 -17.34 -22.02
C HIS A 249 18.61 -16.11 -22.25
N ILE A 250 19.42 -15.71 -21.25
CA ILE A 250 20.39 -14.61 -21.40
C ILE A 250 21.60 -15.05 -22.24
N ASN A 251 22.00 -16.32 -22.19
CA ASN A 251 23.20 -16.83 -22.83
C ASN A 251 23.04 -17.14 -24.35
N ILE A 252 22.04 -16.54 -25.01
CA ILE A 252 21.75 -16.72 -26.46
C ILE A 252 22.08 -15.45 -27.28
N TYR A 253 22.71 -14.43 -26.68
CA TYR A 253 23.28 -13.28 -27.40
C TYR A 253 24.76 -13.09 -27.09
#